data_AF-A0A180GLB0-F1
#
_entry.id   AF-A0A180GLB0-F1
#
_cell.length_a   1.000
_cell.length_b   1.000
_cell.length_c   1.000
_cell.angle_alpha   90.00
_cell.angle_beta   90.00
_cell.angle_gamma   90.00
#
_symmetry.space_group_name_H-M   'P 1'
#
loop_
_entity.id
_entity.type
_entity.pdbx_description
1 polymer ?
#
loop_
_entity_poly.entity_id
_entity_poly.type
_entity_poly.pdbx_seq_one_letter_code
_entity_poly.pdbx_strand_id
1 'polypeptide(L)'
;MYFRALPRCSTSKTTQDQLHDHQPFSSRSTPQRRICTMSPNGYPVPPPSYSGQQPKSPDQEPLLPDHTDKRRDGAGWGQTNLRNSWSDQAQPGDIPEDFLIGVTVSQSSIEIRMAFIRKVYSILFLQIAATTIVASLMRLDSCRALLLAHSWIIFIPLVGALVSMLVLFAKRHSSPANLILLGLFTVLEAMGLGAAVAFVNTVIVLEALVLTGLVFIGLTMYTLQSKRDFSGMAPYLGTALMVMIFSSFLTLFFPLSRTMDAVYAGFGTLVFSAYIVFDTQMICKHLSPDDWVVACVSLYLDAVNLFINIVRILSDLQER
;
A
#
# COMPACT_ATOMS: atom_id res chain seq x y z
N MET A 1 -7.85 -71.49 -3.47
CA MET A 1 -9.12 -71.51 -2.71
C MET A 1 -10.09 -70.58 -3.43
N TYR A 2 -11.23 -71.15 -3.88
CA TYR A 2 -12.43 -70.62 -4.56
C TYR A 2 -12.63 -69.08 -4.67
N PHE A 3 -12.86 -68.46 -5.84
CA PHE A 3 -14.03 -68.44 -6.77
C PHE A 3 -15.27 -67.60 -6.33
N ARG A 4 -15.56 -66.52 -7.09
CA ARG A 4 -16.87 -65.96 -7.57
C ARG A 4 -16.81 -64.41 -7.62
N ALA A 5 -16.85 -63.70 -8.75
CA ALA A 5 -17.81 -63.64 -9.87
C ALA A 5 -19.20 -63.04 -9.51
N LEU A 6 -19.31 -61.70 -9.72
CA LEU A 6 -20.37 -60.85 -10.35
C LEU A 6 -21.78 -61.46 -10.59
N PRO A 7 -22.90 -60.66 -10.59
CA PRO A 7 -23.20 -59.73 -11.70
C PRO A 7 -24.13 -58.51 -11.43
N ARG A 8 -24.09 -57.54 -12.40
CA ARG A 8 -25.19 -56.79 -13.12
C ARG A 8 -26.40 -56.26 -12.32
N CYS A 9 -27.16 -55.23 -12.68
CA CYS A 9 -27.29 -54.23 -13.75
C CYS A 9 -28.65 -53.54 -13.46
N SER A 10 -28.86 -52.27 -13.80
CA SER A 10 -30.09 -51.83 -14.51
C SER A 10 -30.15 -50.31 -14.66
N THR A 11 -29.99 -49.85 -15.89
CA THR A 11 -30.53 -48.61 -16.42
C THR A 11 -31.98 -48.85 -16.87
N SER A 12 -32.92 -47.93 -16.59
CA SER A 12 -34.04 -47.72 -17.52
C SER A 12 -34.56 -46.29 -17.47
N LYS A 13 -34.63 -45.71 -18.67
CA LYS A 13 -35.42 -44.54 -19.06
C LYS A 13 -36.85 -45.01 -19.39
N THR A 14 -37.69 -44.03 -19.80
CA THR A 14 -38.83 -44.12 -20.75
C THR A 14 -40.17 -44.44 -20.02
N THR A 15 -41.36 -43.82 -20.18
CA THR A 15 -41.88 -42.75 -21.07
C THR A 15 -43.43 -42.78 -21.04
N GLN A 16 -44.10 -41.61 -21.20
CA GLN A 16 -45.46 -41.36 -21.79
C GLN A 16 -46.71 -42.03 -21.16
N ASP A 17 -47.97 -41.54 -21.25
CA ASP A 17 -48.63 -40.47 -22.02
C ASP A 17 -50.09 -40.24 -21.51
N GLN A 18 -50.60 -38.99 -21.70
CA GLN A 18 -51.99 -38.51 -22.03
C GLN A 18 -53.22 -38.95 -21.17
N LEU A 19 -54.36 -38.24 -21.05
CA LEU A 19 -55.05 -37.20 -21.86
C LEU A 19 -56.24 -36.54 -21.07
N HIS A 20 -56.65 -35.35 -21.55
CA HIS A 20 -57.93 -34.61 -21.43
C HIS A 20 -58.17 -33.68 -20.22
N ASP A 21 -58.80 -32.52 -20.36
CA ASP A 21 -58.91 -31.44 -21.35
C ASP A 21 -59.82 -30.38 -20.69
N HIS A 22 -59.52 -29.08 -20.82
CA HIS A 22 -60.45 -27.95 -20.96
C HIS A 22 -59.76 -26.61 -20.67
N GLN A 23 -59.54 -25.87 -21.76
CA GLN A 23 -59.16 -24.45 -21.93
C GLN A 23 -60.32 -23.47 -21.58
N PRO A 24 -60.23 -22.11 -21.67
CA PRO A 24 -59.18 -21.26 -22.29
C PRO A 24 -58.82 -19.88 -21.61
N PHE A 25 -57.91 -19.13 -22.29
CA PHE A 25 -57.67 -17.65 -22.29
C PHE A 25 -56.77 -17.06 -21.16
N SER A 26 -55.73 -16.23 -21.36
CA SER A 26 -55.19 -15.50 -22.52
C SER A 26 -53.71 -15.06 -22.35
N SER A 27 -53.02 -14.93 -23.50
CA SER A 27 -51.89 -14.03 -23.85
C SER A 27 -50.53 -14.09 -23.12
N ARG A 28 -49.54 -14.64 -23.84
CA ARG A 28 -48.09 -14.42 -23.69
C ARG A 28 -47.69 -12.97 -24.05
N SER A 29 -46.69 -12.42 -23.35
CA SER A 29 -45.82 -11.37 -23.87
C SER A 29 -44.36 -11.64 -23.53
N THR A 30 -43.57 -11.88 -24.57
CA THR A 30 -42.11 -11.96 -24.62
C THR A 30 -41.47 -10.64 -24.14
N PRO A 31 -40.32 -10.64 -23.46
CA PRO A 31 -39.58 -9.39 -23.27
C PRO A 31 -38.91 -8.99 -24.59
N GLN A 32 -39.52 -8.03 -25.29
CA GLN A 32 -38.89 -7.34 -26.42
C GLN A 32 -37.65 -6.60 -25.95
N ARG A 33 -36.53 -6.79 -26.66
CA ARG A 33 -35.37 -5.90 -26.61
C ARG A 33 -35.85 -4.48 -26.88
N ARG A 34 -35.74 -3.60 -25.89
CA ARG A 34 -35.88 -2.15 -26.11
C ARG A 34 -34.67 -1.67 -26.89
N ILE A 35 -34.88 -1.45 -28.19
CA ILE A 35 -34.03 -0.57 -28.99
C ILE A 35 -34.36 0.85 -28.51
N CYS A 36 -33.45 1.49 -27.80
CA CYS A 36 -33.55 2.92 -27.53
C CYS A 36 -33.30 3.66 -28.84
N THR A 37 -34.38 4.15 -29.46
CA THR A 37 -34.31 5.15 -30.51
C THR A 37 -33.69 6.43 -29.93
N MET A 38 -32.50 6.79 -30.39
CA MET A 38 -31.92 8.10 -30.12
C MET A 38 -32.81 9.18 -30.77
N SER A 39 -33.41 10.03 -29.94
CA SER A 39 -33.96 11.31 -30.39
C SER A 39 -32.79 12.25 -30.71
N PRO A 40 -32.75 12.90 -31.88
CA PRO A 40 -31.74 13.91 -32.16
C PRO A 40 -32.15 15.18 -31.41
N ASN A 41 -31.24 15.72 -30.59
CA ASN A 41 -31.37 16.94 -29.78
C ASN A 41 -31.89 16.73 -28.35
N GLY A 42 -31.03 17.00 -27.37
CA GLY A 42 -31.42 17.12 -25.97
C GLY A 42 -30.27 17.25 -24.99
N TYR A 43 -29.26 18.09 -25.26
CA TYR A 43 -28.42 18.58 -24.16
C TYR A 43 -29.25 19.57 -23.33
N PRO A 44 -29.31 19.43 -21.99
CA PRO A 44 -30.08 20.35 -21.14
C PRO A 44 -29.47 21.76 -21.04
N VAL A 45 -28.29 21.98 -21.62
CA VAL A 45 -27.65 23.30 -21.73
C VAL A 45 -26.88 23.38 -23.06
N PRO A 46 -27.09 24.42 -23.89
CA PRO A 46 -26.29 24.60 -25.10
C PRO A 46 -24.83 24.96 -24.74
N PRO A 47 -23.83 24.51 -25.51
CA PRO A 47 -22.44 24.89 -25.30
C PRO A 47 -22.24 26.41 -25.55
N PRO A 48 -21.25 27.06 -24.90
CA PRO A 48 -20.93 28.46 -25.13
C PRO A 48 -20.66 28.72 -26.61
N SER A 49 -21.26 29.78 -27.16
CA SER A 49 -20.98 30.24 -28.51
C SER A 49 -19.56 30.82 -28.59
N TYR A 50 -18.64 30.11 -29.24
CA TYR A 50 -17.37 30.71 -29.63
C TYR A 50 -17.60 31.54 -30.90
N SER A 51 -17.82 32.84 -30.73
CA SER A 51 -17.70 33.79 -31.83
C SER A 51 -16.23 33.87 -32.22
N GLY A 52 -15.89 33.36 -33.40
CA GLY A 52 -14.57 33.50 -33.99
C GLY A 52 -14.24 34.97 -34.21
N GLN A 53 -13.28 35.50 -33.44
CA GLN A 53 -12.58 36.71 -33.81
C GLN A 53 -11.46 36.32 -34.77
N GLN A 54 -11.62 36.71 -36.04
CA GLN A 54 -10.53 36.70 -37.02
C GLN A 54 -9.33 37.48 -36.44
N PRO A 55 -8.09 36.98 -36.65
CA PRO A 55 -6.90 37.67 -36.20
C PRO A 55 -6.77 39.01 -36.94
N LYS A 56 -6.68 40.12 -36.20
CA LYS A 56 -6.30 41.41 -36.76
C LYS A 56 -4.79 41.39 -37.02
N SER A 57 -4.39 41.81 -38.22
CA SER A 57 -3.00 42.07 -38.60
C SER A 57 -2.29 43.01 -37.62
N PRO A 58 -0.97 42.90 -37.48
CA PRO A 58 -0.20 43.51 -36.42
C PRO A 58 0.15 44.95 -36.77
N ASP A 59 -0.33 45.91 -35.99
CA ASP A 59 0.30 47.24 -35.93
C ASP A 59 0.12 47.83 -34.53
N GLN A 60 1.27 48.22 -33.95
CA GLN A 60 1.50 49.13 -32.83
C GLN A 60 1.20 48.65 -31.39
N GLU A 61 2.28 48.16 -30.76
CA GLU A 61 2.51 48.18 -29.31
C GLU A 61 2.88 49.60 -28.83
N PRO A 62 2.58 49.95 -27.57
CA PRO A 62 3.50 50.78 -26.79
C PRO A 62 3.88 50.14 -25.45
N LEU A 63 5.13 49.67 -25.41
CA LEU A 63 6.20 49.90 -24.41
C LEU A 63 5.86 49.82 -22.91
N LEU A 64 6.41 48.78 -22.27
CA LEU A 64 6.77 48.75 -20.83
C LEU A 64 7.99 49.66 -20.56
N PRO A 65 8.16 50.22 -19.34
CA PRO A 65 9.32 51.03 -18.99
C PRO A 65 10.57 50.20 -18.70
N ASP A 66 11.68 50.81 -19.11
CA ASP A 66 13.09 50.41 -19.15
C ASP A 66 13.75 50.23 -17.76
N HIS A 67 14.67 49.27 -17.68
CA HIS A 67 15.89 49.37 -16.86
C HIS A 67 17.06 48.62 -17.50
N THR A 68 17.72 49.29 -18.45
CA THR A 68 19.18 49.47 -18.64
C THR A 68 20.13 48.32 -18.26
N ASP A 69 20.87 47.76 -19.24
CA ASP A 69 22.33 48.02 -19.36
C ASP A 69 22.92 47.66 -20.75
N LYS A 70 23.59 48.66 -21.33
CA LYS A 70 24.75 48.74 -22.27
C LYS A 70 25.09 47.68 -23.34
N ARG A 71 25.17 48.24 -24.58
CA ARG A 71 26.35 48.29 -25.52
C ARG A 71 26.58 47.02 -26.38
N ARG A 72 26.80 47.01 -27.70
CA ARG A 72 26.95 47.99 -28.81
C ARG A 72 26.91 47.16 -30.11
N ASP A 73 26.46 47.81 -31.19
CA ASP A 73 26.83 47.63 -32.62
C ASP A 73 26.48 46.33 -33.38
N GLY A 74 25.78 46.52 -34.53
CA GLY A 74 25.96 45.64 -35.69
C GLY A 74 24.70 45.38 -36.52
N ALA A 75 24.44 46.22 -37.52
CA ALA A 75 23.40 46.04 -38.53
C ALA A 75 23.61 44.75 -39.37
N GLY A 76 22.53 44.05 -39.70
CA GLY A 76 22.54 42.94 -40.65
C GLY A 76 21.12 42.50 -41.02
N TRP A 77 20.69 42.87 -42.22
CA TRP A 77 19.52 42.29 -42.89
C TRP A 77 19.73 40.78 -43.04
N GLY A 78 18.87 39.94 -42.43
CA GLY A 78 19.06 38.50 -42.45
C GLY A 78 17.77 37.74 -42.18
N GLN A 79 17.18 37.21 -43.26
CA GLN A 79 16.34 36.01 -43.34
C GLN A 79 15.77 35.47 -42.02
N THR A 80 14.49 35.76 -41.75
CA THR A 80 13.68 34.98 -40.82
C THR A 80 13.58 33.54 -41.33
N ASN A 81 14.42 32.67 -40.78
CA ASN A 81 14.30 31.22 -40.90
C ASN A 81 13.01 30.77 -40.19
N LEU A 82 11.88 30.75 -40.91
CA LEU A 82 10.65 30.04 -40.51
C LEU A 82 10.80 28.50 -40.58
N ARG A 83 12.03 27.96 -40.67
CA ARG A 83 12.24 26.57 -41.05
C ARG A 83 12.29 25.57 -39.89
N ASN A 84 12.36 26.02 -38.64
CA ASN A 84 12.61 25.11 -37.50
C ASN A 84 11.66 25.28 -36.29
N SER A 85 10.44 25.79 -36.47
CA SER A 85 9.45 25.81 -35.36
C SER A 85 8.87 24.42 -35.01
N TRP A 86 9.30 23.37 -35.73
CA TRP A 86 8.90 21.97 -35.52
C TRP A 86 10.01 21.13 -34.90
N SER A 87 11.09 21.75 -34.42
CA SER A 87 12.24 21.07 -33.79
C SER A 87 12.53 21.53 -32.37
N ASP A 88 11.60 22.20 -31.69
CA ASP A 88 11.60 22.25 -30.23
C ASP A 88 11.02 20.92 -29.73
N GLN A 89 11.74 19.85 -30.05
CA GLN A 89 11.59 18.60 -29.34
C GLN A 89 12.10 18.87 -27.94
N ALA A 90 11.17 19.08 -27.00
CA ALA A 90 11.47 19.35 -25.59
C ALA A 90 12.66 18.45 -25.18
N GLN A 91 13.77 19.08 -24.80
CA GLN A 91 14.91 18.32 -24.31
C GLN A 91 14.43 17.49 -23.12
N PRO A 92 14.99 16.29 -22.86
CA PRO A 92 14.67 15.55 -21.65
C PRO A 92 15.05 16.43 -20.44
N GLY A 93 14.08 17.16 -19.88
CA GLY A 93 14.30 18.22 -18.89
C GLY A 93 13.42 19.48 -19.04
N ASP A 94 12.84 19.75 -20.22
CA ASP A 94 12.02 20.96 -20.48
C ASP A 94 10.51 20.77 -20.21
N ILE A 95 10.10 19.61 -19.71
CA ILE A 95 8.71 19.36 -19.32
C ILE A 95 8.47 19.92 -17.90
N PRO A 96 7.47 20.81 -17.70
CA PRO A 96 7.16 21.33 -16.37
C PRO A 96 6.91 20.18 -15.37
N GLU A 97 7.42 20.33 -14.14
CA GLU A 97 7.41 19.28 -13.11
C GLU A 97 6.00 18.74 -12.81
N ASP A 98 4.99 19.58 -12.96
CA ASP A 98 3.57 19.23 -12.81
C ASP A 98 3.11 18.11 -13.78
N PHE A 99 3.77 17.96 -14.93
CA PHE A 99 3.49 16.88 -15.89
C PHE A 99 4.28 15.59 -15.61
N LEU A 100 5.29 15.65 -14.73
CA LEU A 100 6.08 14.49 -14.32
C LEU A 100 5.42 13.72 -13.16
N ILE A 101 4.60 14.39 -12.36
CA ILE A 101 3.89 13.80 -11.22
C ILE A 101 2.55 13.21 -11.69
N GLY A 102 2.45 11.89 -11.68
CA GLY A 102 1.19 11.18 -11.92
C GLY A 102 0.35 11.10 -10.66
N VAL A 103 -0.96 10.80 -10.81
CA VAL A 103 -1.86 10.53 -9.67
C VAL A 103 -1.35 9.38 -8.80
N THR A 104 -0.63 8.44 -9.42
CA THR A 104 0.04 7.33 -8.75
C THR A 104 1.53 7.31 -9.07
N VAL A 105 2.31 6.63 -8.21
CA VAL A 105 3.75 6.39 -8.40
C VAL A 105 3.99 5.72 -9.75
N SER A 106 3.20 4.73 -10.17
CA SER A 106 3.42 4.05 -11.46
C SER A 106 3.28 4.97 -12.68
N GLN A 107 2.44 6.00 -12.58
CA GLN A 107 2.17 6.98 -13.65
C GLN A 107 3.15 8.15 -13.64
N SER A 108 3.96 8.29 -12.58
CA SER A 108 4.95 9.36 -12.46
C SER A 108 6.22 9.03 -13.25
N SER A 109 7.03 10.04 -13.54
CA SER A 109 8.33 9.87 -14.19
C SER A 109 9.24 8.91 -13.41
N ILE A 110 10.16 8.24 -14.12
CA ILE A 110 11.04 7.24 -13.51
C ILE A 110 11.90 7.83 -12.38
N GLU A 111 12.29 9.10 -12.50
CA GLU A 111 13.09 9.82 -11.52
C GLU A 111 12.31 10.02 -10.21
N ILE A 112 11.05 10.47 -10.31
CA ILE A 112 10.17 10.66 -9.15
C ILE A 112 9.90 9.33 -8.46
N ARG A 113 9.67 8.26 -9.24
CA ARG A 113 9.45 6.91 -8.71
C ARG A 113 10.64 6.41 -7.91
N MET A 114 11.84 6.51 -8.46
CA MET A 114 13.06 6.08 -7.77
C MET A 114 13.34 6.93 -6.53
N ALA A 115 13.09 8.24 -6.58
CA ALA A 115 13.24 9.14 -5.43
C ALA A 115 12.26 8.78 -4.30
N PHE A 116 10.99 8.53 -4.63
CA PHE A 116 9.96 8.10 -3.68
C PHE A 116 10.33 6.78 -3.02
N ILE A 117 10.66 5.75 -3.81
CA ILE A 117 11.05 4.44 -3.28
C ILE A 117 12.28 4.58 -2.37
N ARG A 118 13.33 5.29 -2.82
CA ARG A 118 14.52 5.53 -2.01
C ARG A 118 14.17 6.19 -0.68
N LYS A 119 13.32 7.23 -0.70
CA LYS A 119 12.87 7.93 0.51
C LYS A 119 12.17 6.99 1.49
N VAL A 120 11.21 6.19 1.02
CA VAL A 120 10.44 5.26 1.85
C VAL A 120 11.36 4.22 2.52
N TYR A 121 12.23 3.57 1.74
CA TYR A 121 13.13 2.54 2.28
C TYR A 121 14.24 3.12 3.17
N SER A 122 14.73 4.34 2.90
CA SER A 122 15.68 5.02 3.78
C SER A 122 15.06 5.36 5.14
N ILE A 123 13.81 5.83 5.16
CA ILE A 123 13.09 6.11 6.41
C ILE A 123 12.81 4.80 7.15
N LEU A 124 12.33 3.77 6.46
CA LEU A 124 12.11 2.44 7.04
C LEU A 124 13.38 1.90 7.70
N PHE A 125 14.52 1.97 7.02
CA PHE A 125 15.80 1.53 7.59
C PHE A 125 16.13 2.28 8.89
N LEU A 126 15.93 3.60 8.91
CA LEU A 126 16.11 4.42 10.12
C LEU A 126 15.13 4.02 11.22
N GLN A 127 13.87 3.70 10.88
CA GLN A 127 12.88 3.22 11.86
C GLN A 127 13.30 1.91 12.50
N ILE A 128 13.79 0.94 11.72
CA ILE A 128 14.29 -0.35 12.24
C ILE A 128 15.56 -0.14 13.09
N ALA A 129 16.47 0.74 12.67
CA ALA A 129 17.66 1.08 13.46
C ALA A 129 17.30 1.73 14.80
N ALA A 130 16.42 2.74 14.78
CA ALA A 130 15.91 3.38 15.99
C ALA A 130 15.19 2.36 16.90
N THR A 131 14.40 1.47 16.31
CA THR A 131 13.70 0.41 17.03
C THR A 131 14.67 -0.53 17.73
N THR A 132 15.76 -0.91 17.06
CA THR A 132 16.81 -1.77 17.62
C THR A 132 17.51 -1.08 18.80
N ILE A 133 17.80 0.22 18.69
CA ILE A 133 18.41 1.01 19.77
C ILE A 133 17.47 1.07 20.98
N VAL A 134 16.21 1.44 20.78
CA VAL A 134 15.22 1.54 21.86
C VAL A 134 14.96 0.18 22.51
N ALA A 135 14.84 -0.89 21.72
CA ALA A 135 14.68 -2.25 22.23
C ALA A 135 15.90 -2.69 23.06
N SER A 136 17.11 -2.32 22.66
CA SER A 136 18.33 -2.56 23.44
C SER A 136 18.32 -1.80 24.77
N LEU A 137 17.91 -0.53 24.77
CA LEU A 137 17.77 0.28 26.00
C LEU A 137 16.73 -0.32 26.96
N MET A 138 15.61 -0.85 26.45
CA MET A 138 14.58 -1.50 27.26
C MET A 138 15.06 -2.77 27.97
N ARG A 139 16.21 -3.34 27.56
CA ARG A 139 16.83 -4.51 28.19
C ARG A 139 17.73 -4.15 29.38
N LEU A 140 18.02 -2.87 29.61
CA LEU A 140 18.77 -2.44 30.79
C LEU A 140 18.04 -2.85 32.06
N ASP A 141 18.79 -3.21 33.11
CA ASP A 141 18.22 -3.72 34.36
C ASP A 141 17.24 -2.73 35.00
N SER A 142 17.52 -1.44 34.93
CA SER A 142 16.62 -0.38 35.40
C SER A 142 15.27 -0.40 34.68
N CYS A 143 15.27 -0.55 33.35
CA CYS A 143 14.04 -0.59 32.55
C CYS A 143 13.24 -1.86 32.83
N ARG A 144 13.91 -3.01 32.93
CA ARG A 144 13.27 -4.29 33.29
C ARG A 144 12.67 -4.25 34.70
N ALA A 145 13.40 -3.69 35.67
CA ALA A 145 12.92 -3.52 37.03
C ALA A 145 11.67 -2.63 37.09
N LEU A 146 11.62 -1.55 36.30
CA LEU A 146 10.43 -0.69 36.19
C LEU A 146 9.25 -1.44 35.57
N LEU A 147 9.46 -2.25 34.53
CA LEU A 147 8.42 -3.07 33.91
C LEU A 147 7.81 -4.08 34.88
N LEU A 148 8.65 -4.71 35.70
CA LEU A 148 8.22 -5.67 36.72
C LEU A 148 7.52 -4.99 37.90
N ALA A 149 8.03 -3.83 38.36
CA ALA A 149 7.45 -3.09 39.47
C ALA A 149 6.10 -2.44 39.10
N HIS A 150 5.96 -2.02 37.83
CA HIS A 150 4.83 -1.24 37.36
C HIS A 150 4.35 -1.74 35.99
N SER A 151 3.64 -2.87 35.97
CA SER A 151 3.15 -3.47 34.72
C SER A 151 2.26 -2.53 33.90
N TRP A 152 1.62 -1.54 34.52
CA TRP A 152 0.80 -0.55 33.82
C TRP A 152 1.60 0.36 32.87
N ILE A 153 2.93 0.46 33.04
CA ILE A 153 3.80 1.29 32.18
C ILE A 153 3.74 0.82 30.72
N ILE A 154 3.46 -0.46 30.45
CA ILE A 154 3.37 -0.98 29.07
C ILE A 154 2.20 -0.36 28.28
N PHE A 155 1.17 0.16 28.96
CA PHE A 155 0.05 0.81 28.30
C PHE A 155 0.39 2.21 27.80
N ILE A 156 1.41 2.87 28.38
CA ILE A 156 1.84 4.22 27.95
C ILE A 156 2.34 4.21 26.49
N PRO A 157 3.34 3.40 26.10
CA PRO A 157 3.77 3.34 24.71
C PRO A 157 2.68 2.78 23.80
N LEU A 158 1.84 1.85 24.26
CA LEU A 158 0.73 1.30 23.47
C LEU A 158 -0.30 2.37 23.08
N VAL A 159 -0.83 3.09 24.07
CA VAL A 159 -1.81 4.16 23.84
C VAL A 159 -1.16 5.33 23.10
N GLY A 160 0.08 5.66 23.45
CA GLY A 160 0.86 6.69 22.78
C GLY A 160 1.08 6.38 21.30
N ALA A 161 1.45 5.15 20.95
CA ALA A 161 1.63 4.73 19.56
C ALA A 161 0.30 4.85 18.78
N LEU A 162 -0.81 4.40 19.37
CA LEU A 162 -2.13 4.51 18.74
C LEU A 162 -2.57 5.96 18.52
N VAL A 163 -2.42 6.82 19.53
CA VAL A 163 -2.77 8.25 19.42
C VAL A 163 -1.85 8.95 18.42
N SER A 164 -0.54 8.73 18.49
CA SER A 164 0.42 9.34 17.57
C SER A 164 0.18 8.90 16.12
N MET A 165 -0.20 7.64 15.89
CA MET A 165 -0.60 7.14 14.57
C MET A 165 -1.85 7.88 14.03
N LEU A 166 -2.89 8.07 14.85
CA LEU A 166 -4.10 8.80 14.43
C LEU A 166 -3.79 10.25 14.07
N VAL A 167 -3.00 10.94 14.90
CA VAL A 167 -2.60 12.34 14.63
C VAL A 167 -1.68 12.41 13.41
N LEU A 168 -0.77 11.45 13.25
CA LEU A 168 0.11 11.35 12.07
C LEU A 168 -0.70 11.20 10.79
N PHE A 169 -1.74 10.35 10.79
CA PHE A 169 -2.62 10.18 9.63
C PHE A 169 -3.33 11.49 9.26
N ALA A 170 -3.81 12.24 10.26
CA ALA A 170 -4.45 13.55 10.05
C ALA A 170 -3.47 14.63 9.57
N LYS A 171 -2.17 14.53 9.92
CA LYS A 171 -1.13 15.51 9.59
C LYS A 171 -0.10 15.02 8.58
N ARG A 172 -0.39 13.95 7.83
CA ARG A 172 0.59 13.26 6.97
C ARG A 172 1.18 14.15 5.88
N HIS A 173 0.44 15.14 5.39
CA HIS A 173 0.88 16.08 4.36
C HIS A 173 1.54 17.36 4.92
N SER A 174 1.56 17.56 6.24
CA SER A 174 2.09 18.76 6.87
C SER A 174 3.57 18.58 7.24
N SER A 175 4.48 19.08 6.40
CA SER A 175 5.91 19.16 6.70
C SER A 175 6.23 20.39 7.57
N PRO A 176 7.10 20.32 8.60
CA PRO A 176 7.90 19.17 9.06
C PRO A 176 7.20 18.31 10.13
N ALA A 177 5.95 18.63 10.49
CA ALA A 177 5.23 17.94 11.57
C ALA A 177 5.12 16.43 11.32
N ASN A 178 4.85 16.01 10.09
CA ASN A 178 4.75 14.59 9.71
C ASN A 178 6.00 13.77 10.07
N LEU A 179 7.22 14.30 9.92
CA LEU A 179 8.46 13.62 10.30
C LEU A 179 8.61 13.50 11.81
N ILE A 180 8.27 14.55 12.56
CA ILE A 180 8.33 14.54 14.03
C ILE A 180 7.32 13.54 14.58
N LEU A 181 6.10 13.54 14.06
CA LEU A 181 5.05 12.60 14.47
C LEU A 181 5.40 11.16 14.07
N LEU A 182 6.02 10.95 12.91
CA LEU A 182 6.51 9.63 12.49
C LEU A 182 7.63 9.12 13.42
N GLY A 183 8.56 10.00 13.80
CA GLY A 183 9.61 9.67 14.78
C GLY A 183 9.03 9.34 16.16
N LEU A 184 8.07 10.13 16.64
CA LEU A 184 7.36 9.89 17.90
C LEU A 184 6.63 8.54 17.88
N PHE A 185 5.87 8.26 16.81
CA PHE A 185 5.20 6.98 16.60
C PHE A 185 6.21 5.82 16.62
N THR A 186 7.33 5.96 15.91
CA THR A 186 8.37 4.94 15.84
C THR A 186 8.99 4.65 17.21
N VAL A 187 9.28 5.68 18.01
CA VAL A 187 9.85 5.50 19.35
C VAL A 187 8.85 4.84 20.30
N LEU A 188 7.58 5.25 20.26
CA LEU A 188 6.54 4.67 21.11
C LEU A 188 6.29 3.19 20.75
N GLU A 189 6.19 2.87 19.46
CA GLU A 189 6.07 1.49 19.00
C GLU A 189 7.31 0.67 19.39
N ALA A 190 8.50 1.23 19.21
CA ALA A 190 9.75 0.58 19.60
C ALA A 190 9.87 0.32 21.11
N MET A 191 9.30 1.19 21.96
CA MET A 191 9.22 0.95 23.39
C MET A 191 8.28 -0.21 23.71
N GLY A 192 7.12 -0.29 23.05
CA GLY A 192 6.19 -1.41 23.18
C GLY A 192 6.80 -2.74 22.72
N LEU A 193 7.44 -2.75 21.56
CA LEU A 193 8.20 -3.89 21.04
C LEU A 193 9.34 -4.26 22.00
N GLY A 194 10.11 -3.28 22.44
CA GLY A 194 11.23 -3.44 23.36
C GLY A 194 10.81 -4.08 24.67
N ALA A 195 9.65 -3.70 25.21
CA ALA A 195 9.05 -4.34 26.37
C ALA A 195 8.69 -5.81 26.11
N ALA A 196 8.13 -6.13 24.94
CA ALA A 196 7.77 -7.50 24.56
C ALA A 196 9.00 -8.43 24.47
N VAL A 197 10.13 -7.92 23.97
CA VAL A 197 11.38 -8.70 23.85
C VAL A 197 12.34 -8.51 25.03
N ALA A 198 11.97 -7.72 26.04
CA ALA A 198 12.86 -7.35 27.14
C ALA A 198 13.39 -8.57 27.90
N PHE A 199 12.57 -9.61 28.03
CA PHE A 199 12.88 -10.83 28.79
C PHE A 199 13.32 -12.02 27.91
N VAL A 200 13.33 -11.86 26.59
CA VAL A 200 13.78 -12.90 25.65
C VAL A 200 15.32 -12.98 25.63
N ASN A 201 15.89 -14.15 25.37
CA ASN A 201 17.34 -14.31 25.21
C ASN A 201 17.88 -13.41 24.08
N THR A 202 18.99 -12.70 24.31
CA THR A 202 19.61 -11.81 23.32
C THR A 202 19.95 -12.54 22.03
N VAL A 203 20.41 -13.79 22.11
CA VAL A 203 20.78 -14.60 20.93
C VAL A 203 19.55 -14.81 20.04
N ILE A 204 18.42 -15.21 20.62
CA ILE A 204 17.14 -15.38 19.91
C ILE A 204 16.70 -14.09 19.23
N VAL A 205 16.81 -12.96 19.94
CA VAL A 205 16.43 -11.64 19.41
C VAL A 205 17.28 -11.27 18.19
N LEU A 206 18.59 -11.51 18.24
CA LEU A 206 19.51 -11.23 17.13
C LEU A 206 19.28 -12.18 15.94
N GLU A 207 19.07 -13.48 16.20
CA GLU A 207 18.72 -14.47 15.16
C GLU A 207 17.42 -14.09 14.46
N ALA A 208 16.39 -13.71 15.23
CA ALA A 208 15.12 -13.25 14.69
C ALA A 208 15.27 -11.98 13.85
N LEU A 209 16.10 -11.03 14.28
CA LEU A 209 16.36 -9.79 13.54
C LEU A 209 16.99 -10.07 12.17
N VAL A 210 18.00 -10.94 12.13
CA VAL A 210 18.66 -11.34 10.88
C VAL A 210 17.68 -12.09 9.97
N LEU A 211 16.92 -13.05 10.51
CA LEU A 211 15.95 -13.82 9.73
C LEU A 211 14.84 -12.93 9.17
N THR A 212 14.32 -12.00 9.97
CA THR A 212 13.31 -11.03 9.53
C THR A 212 13.86 -10.16 8.41
N GLY A 213 15.09 -9.65 8.54
CA GLY A 213 15.74 -8.85 7.51
C GLY A 213 15.89 -9.61 6.19
N LEU A 214 16.32 -10.88 6.24
CA LEU A 214 16.44 -11.72 5.05
C LEU A 214 15.09 -12.00 4.38
N VAL A 215 14.06 -12.32 5.16
CA VAL A 215 12.70 -12.54 4.64
C VAL A 215 12.14 -11.25 4.04
N PHE A 216 12.26 -10.13 4.74
CA PHE A 216 11.78 -8.83 4.28
C PHE A 216 12.45 -8.41 2.97
N ILE A 217 13.78 -8.47 2.90
CA ILE A 217 14.54 -8.14 1.69
C ILE A 217 14.19 -9.10 0.55
N GLY A 218 14.12 -10.41 0.83
CA GLY A 218 13.79 -11.43 -0.16
C GLY A 218 12.40 -11.23 -0.78
N LEU A 219 11.39 -10.99 0.05
CA LEU A 219 10.01 -10.72 -0.40
C LEU A 219 9.90 -9.38 -1.15
N THR A 220 10.59 -8.36 -0.66
CA THR A 220 10.68 -7.06 -1.34
C THR A 220 11.29 -7.21 -2.73
N MET A 221 12.44 -7.88 -2.85
CA MET A 221 13.09 -8.11 -4.15
C MET A 221 12.20 -8.95 -5.08
N TYR A 222 11.56 -9.98 -4.55
CA TYR A 222 10.60 -10.81 -5.30
C TYR A 222 9.46 -9.97 -5.88
N THR A 223 8.85 -9.10 -5.08
CA THR A 223 7.73 -8.27 -5.53
C THR A 223 8.13 -7.21 -6.55
N LEU A 224 9.27 -6.56 -6.35
CA LEU A 224 9.80 -5.57 -7.30
C LEU A 224 10.13 -6.18 -8.67
N GLN A 225 10.49 -7.46 -8.73
CA GLN A 225 10.77 -8.19 -9.98
C GLN A 225 9.52 -8.89 -10.55
N SER A 226 8.51 -9.14 -9.71
CA SER A 226 7.32 -9.89 -10.10
C SER A 226 6.40 -9.07 -11.00
N LYS A 227 5.93 -9.70 -12.09
CA LYS A 227 4.88 -9.16 -12.96
C LYS A 227 3.46 -9.52 -12.50
N ARG A 228 3.32 -10.31 -11.44
CA ARG A 228 2.01 -10.68 -10.90
C ARG A 228 1.33 -9.47 -10.28
N ASP A 229 0.00 -9.52 -10.27
CA ASP A 229 -0.84 -8.55 -9.59
C ASP A 229 -1.40 -9.17 -8.31
N PHE A 230 -0.98 -8.64 -7.16
CA PHE A 230 -1.42 -9.03 -5.82
C PHE A 230 -2.61 -8.21 -5.31
N SER A 231 -3.22 -7.33 -6.11
CA SER A 231 -4.34 -6.48 -5.67
C SER A 231 -5.54 -7.29 -5.15
N GLY A 232 -5.77 -8.48 -5.69
CA GLY A 232 -6.81 -9.39 -5.22
C GLY A 232 -6.58 -9.99 -3.83
N MET A 233 -5.40 -9.81 -3.23
CA MET A 233 -5.07 -10.35 -1.90
C MET A 233 -5.62 -9.47 -0.76
N ALA A 234 -5.96 -8.21 -1.02
CA ALA A 234 -6.44 -7.25 -0.02
C ALA A 234 -7.56 -7.78 0.92
N PRO A 235 -8.68 -8.34 0.43
CA PRO A 235 -9.76 -8.81 1.31
C PRO A 235 -9.33 -10.01 2.18
N TYR A 236 -8.47 -10.89 1.66
CA TYR A 236 -7.97 -12.05 2.40
C TYR A 236 -7.02 -11.63 3.51
N LEU A 237 -6.08 -10.73 3.20
CA LEU A 237 -5.14 -10.17 4.17
C LEU A 237 -5.87 -9.38 5.25
N GLY A 238 -6.83 -8.53 4.86
CA GLY A 238 -7.64 -7.75 5.81
C GLY A 238 -8.44 -8.64 6.76
N THR A 239 -9.03 -9.72 6.24
CA THR A 239 -9.75 -10.70 7.07
C THR A 239 -8.81 -11.46 8.00
N ALA A 240 -7.65 -11.90 7.53
CA ALA A 240 -6.65 -12.58 8.35
C ALA A 240 -6.14 -11.70 9.49
N LEU A 241 -5.88 -10.42 9.22
CA LEU A 241 -5.48 -9.44 10.23
C LEU A 241 -6.59 -9.21 11.27
N MET A 242 -7.84 -9.09 10.84
CA MET A 242 -8.97 -8.98 11.78
C MET A 242 -9.08 -10.19 12.70
N VAL A 243 -8.94 -11.40 12.15
CA VAL A 243 -8.92 -12.64 12.96
C VAL A 243 -7.78 -12.61 13.98
N MET A 244 -6.59 -12.16 13.60
CA MET A 244 -5.47 -12.02 14.54
C MET A 244 -5.75 -11.01 15.64
N ILE A 245 -6.32 -9.85 15.30
CA ILE A 245 -6.66 -8.82 16.28
C ILE A 245 -7.67 -9.36 17.31
N PHE A 246 -8.77 -9.96 16.85
CA PHE A 246 -9.76 -10.56 17.76
C PHE A 246 -9.18 -11.72 18.57
N SER A 247 -8.36 -12.56 17.96
CA SER A 247 -7.68 -13.66 18.67
C SER A 247 -6.77 -13.12 19.77
N SER A 248 -6.07 -12.01 19.54
CA SER A 248 -5.22 -11.35 20.54
C SER A 248 -6.00 -10.79 21.73
N PHE A 249 -7.27 -10.40 21.55
CA PHE A 249 -8.15 -10.07 22.67
C PHE A 249 -8.62 -11.32 23.42
N LEU A 250 -8.89 -12.42 22.71
CA LEU A 250 -9.29 -13.67 23.34
C LEU A 250 -8.18 -14.26 24.22
N THR A 251 -6.90 -14.09 23.83
CA THR A 251 -5.77 -14.57 24.64
C THR A 251 -5.65 -13.89 26.01
N LEU A 252 -6.26 -12.71 26.20
CA LEU A 252 -6.35 -12.04 27.51
C LEU A 252 -7.24 -12.80 28.50
N PHE A 253 -8.27 -13.49 28.01
CA PHE A 253 -9.20 -14.26 28.84
C PHE A 253 -8.88 -15.76 28.84
N PHE A 254 -8.34 -16.26 27.72
CA PHE A 254 -8.04 -17.67 27.49
C PHE A 254 -6.58 -17.82 27.05
N PRO A 255 -5.64 -18.07 27.98
CA PRO A 255 -4.23 -18.21 27.63
C PRO A 255 -4.03 -19.42 26.71
N LEU A 256 -3.27 -19.23 25.63
CA LEU A 256 -2.97 -20.28 24.67
C LEU A 256 -2.00 -21.30 25.26
N SER A 257 -2.17 -22.57 24.86
CA SER A 257 -1.13 -23.56 25.10
C SER A 257 0.10 -23.25 24.25
N ARG A 258 1.27 -23.70 24.72
CA ARG A 258 2.56 -23.49 24.05
C ARG A 258 2.53 -23.83 22.54
N THR A 259 1.96 -24.99 22.19
CA THR A 259 1.81 -25.40 20.78
C THR A 259 0.88 -24.49 19.99
N MET A 260 -0.21 -24.01 20.60
CA MET A 260 -1.14 -23.09 19.93
C MET A 260 -0.53 -21.71 19.72
N ASP A 261 0.29 -21.22 20.66
CA ASP A 261 1.02 -19.97 20.51
C ASP A 261 2.04 -20.06 19.36
N ALA A 262 2.78 -21.17 19.26
CA ALA A 262 3.71 -21.40 18.15
C ALA A 262 3.00 -21.48 16.79
N VAL A 263 1.84 -22.16 16.71
CA VAL A 263 1.02 -22.20 15.50
C VAL A 263 0.48 -20.82 15.14
N TYR A 264 0.03 -20.05 16.14
CA TYR A 264 -0.45 -18.70 15.95
C TYR A 264 0.65 -17.77 15.43
N ALA A 265 1.85 -17.84 16.00
CA ALA A 265 3.02 -17.10 15.53
C ALA A 265 3.45 -17.52 14.11
N GLY A 266 3.37 -18.82 13.79
CA GLY A 266 3.59 -19.35 12.44
C GLY A 266 2.61 -18.78 11.42
N PHE A 267 1.32 -18.76 11.77
CA PHE A 267 0.29 -18.13 10.94
C PHE A 267 0.53 -16.63 10.77
N GLY A 268 0.82 -15.90 11.86
CA GLY A 268 1.17 -14.48 11.81
C GLY A 268 2.36 -14.19 10.90
N THR A 269 3.42 -15.01 10.97
CA THR A 269 4.60 -14.90 10.10
C THR A 269 4.23 -14.97 8.63
N LEU A 270 3.36 -15.91 8.23
CA LEU A 270 2.88 -16.03 6.86
C LEU A 270 2.02 -14.84 6.44
N VAL A 271 1.13 -14.37 7.32
CA VAL A 271 0.25 -13.23 7.06
C VAL A 271 1.06 -11.95 6.85
N PHE A 272 1.98 -11.61 7.75
CA PHE A 272 2.81 -10.40 7.61
C PHE A 272 3.80 -10.51 6.45
N SER A 273 4.29 -11.71 6.12
CA SER A 273 5.05 -11.93 4.89
C SER A 273 4.22 -11.63 3.63
N ALA A 274 2.94 -12.02 3.61
CA ALA A 274 2.03 -11.69 2.52
C ALA A 274 1.71 -10.18 2.48
N TYR A 275 1.60 -9.52 3.64
CA TYR A 275 1.44 -8.07 3.71
C TYR A 275 2.65 -7.33 3.13
N ILE A 276 3.89 -7.73 3.43
CA ILE A 276 5.10 -7.13 2.81
C ILE A 276 4.99 -7.17 1.28
N VAL A 277 4.55 -8.30 0.74
CA VAL A 277 4.35 -8.48 -0.71
C VAL A 277 3.27 -7.52 -1.24
N PHE A 278 2.14 -7.45 -0.55
CA PHE A 278 1.01 -6.60 -0.92
C PHE A 278 1.35 -5.10 -0.82
N ASP A 279 1.90 -4.67 0.31
CA ASP A 279 2.26 -3.28 0.60
C ASP A 279 3.38 -2.80 -0.32
N THR A 280 4.40 -3.63 -0.58
CA THR A 280 5.45 -3.27 -1.56
C THR A 280 4.84 -3.04 -2.94
N GLN A 281 3.88 -3.87 -3.37
CA GLN A 281 3.18 -3.64 -4.64
C GLN A 281 2.34 -2.35 -4.60
N MET A 282 1.59 -2.11 -3.52
CA MET A 282 0.75 -0.91 -3.38
C MET A 282 1.58 0.37 -3.41
N ILE A 283 2.72 0.38 -2.73
CA ILE A 283 3.68 1.49 -2.69
C ILE A 283 4.23 1.77 -4.10
N CYS A 284 4.58 0.73 -4.85
CA CYS A 284 5.18 0.91 -6.18
C CYS A 284 4.17 1.26 -7.27
N LYS A 285 2.91 0.85 -7.13
CA LYS A 285 1.91 0.95 -8.21
C LYS A 285 0.79 1.95 -7.96
N HIS A 286 0.29 2.05 -6.73
CA HIS A 286 -1.00 2.68 -6.44
C HIS A 286 -0.93 3.91 -5.53
N LEU A 287 0.09 4.04 -4.69
CA LEU A 287 0.24 5.23 -3.84
C LEU A 287 0.57 6.49 -4.64
N SER A 288 0.20 7.66 -4.13
CA SER A 288 0.71 8.93 -4.62
C SER A 288 2.13 9.17 -4.08
N PRO A 289 3.05 9.80 -4.83
CA PRO A 289 4.37 10.19 -4.32
C PRO A 289 4.33 11.04 -3.04
N ASP A 290 3.23 11.76 -2.80
CA ASP A 290 3.02 12.57 -1.60
C ASP A 290 2.74 11.74 -0.34
N ASP A 291 2.36 10.48 -0.50
CA ASP A 291 1.92 9.56 0.55
C ASP A 291 3.01 8.67 1.12
N TRP A 292 4.25 9.16 1.09
CA TRP A 292 5.41 8.43 1.61
C TRP A 292 5.29 8.10 3.10
N VAL A 293 4.56 8.90 3.90
CA VAL A 293 4.34 8.63 5.33
C VAL A 293 3.56 7.33 5.52
N VAL A 294 2.48 7.15 4.76
CA VAL A 294 1.63 5.96 4.84
C VAL A 294 2.43 4.73 4.40
N ALA A 295 3.20 4.86 3.32
CA ALA A 295 4.10 3.80 2.85
C ALA A 295 5.09 3.35 3.93
N CYS A 296 5.72 4.30 4.63
CA CYS A 296 6.68 3.99 5.70
C CYS A 296 6.01 3.30 6.88
N VAL A 297 4.85 3.81 7.34
CA VAL A 297 4.13 3.23 8.48
C VAL A 297 3.68 1.81 8.19
N SER A 298 3.11 1.53 7.02
CA SER A 298 2.63 0.18 6.71
C SER A 298 3.77 -0.84 6.61
N LEU A 299 4.84 -0.54 5.85
CA LEU A 299 6.01 -1.44 5.78
C LEU A 299 6.71 -1.61 7.14
N TYR A 300 6.72 -0.58 7.98
CA TYR A 300 7.28 -0.66 9.33
C TYR A 300 6.47 -1.62 10.21
N LEU A 301 5.14 -1.49 10.21
CA LEU A 301 4.26 -2.39 10.96
C LEU A 301 4.36 -3.83 10.47
N ASP A 302 4.46 -4.04 9.17
CA ASP A 302 4.69 -5.37 8.61
C ASP A 302 6.01 -5.98 9.10
N ALA A 303 7.10 -5.21 9.06
CA ALA A 303 8.41 -5.66 9.50
C ALA A 303 8.45 -5.95 11.01
N VAL A 304 7.88 -5.08 11.84
CA VAL A 304 7.83 -5.24 13.31
C VAL A 304 6.97 -6.44 13.70
N ASN A 305 5.80 -6.59 13.09
CA ASN A 305 4.93 -7.72 13.40
C ASN A 305 5.51 -9.05 12.89
N LEU A 306 6.15 -9.06 11.73
CA LEU A 306 6.91 -10.23 11.26
C LEU A 306 8.00 -10.60 12.27
N PHE A 307 8.76 -9.60 12.75
CA PHE A 307 9.81 -9.80 13.75
C PHE A 307 9.28 -10.41 15.04
N ILE A 308 8.21 -9.86 15.63
CA ILE A 308 7.63 -10.40 16.87
C ILE A 308 7.22 -11.86 16.70
N ASN A 309 6.56 -12.20 15.57
CA ASN A 309 6.13 -13.57 15.32
C ASN A 309 7.33 -14.53 15.16
N ILE A 310 8.39 -14.11 14.47
CA ILE A 310 9.63 -14.89 14.37
C ILE A 310 10.29 -15.07 15.73
N VAL A 311 10.37 -14.02 16.56
CA VAL A 311 10.90 -14.10 17.93
C VAL A 311 10.13 -15.14 18.74
N ARG A 312 8.79 -15.15 18.66
CA ARG A 312 7.94 -16.13 19.36
C ARG A 312 8.22 -17.55 18.90
N ILE A 313 8.32 -17.79 17.59
CA ILE A 313 8.64 -19.12 17.04
C ILE A 313 10.01 -19.59 17.54
N LEU A 314 11.05 -18.75 17.46
CA LEU A 314 12.39 -19.13 17.90
C LEU A 314 12.46 -19.36 19.41
N SER A 315 11.76 -18.55 20.20
CA SER A 315 11.64 -18.74 21.65
C SER A 315 11.01 -20.08 21.98
N ASP A 316 9.92 -20.45 21.31
CA ASP A 316 9.27 -21.74 21.51
C ASP A 316 10.16 -22.93 21.11
N LEU A 317 10.92 -22.80 20.02
CA LEU A 317 11.79 -23.86 19.51
C LEU A 317 13.01 -24.12 20.39
N GLN A 318 13.62 -23.07 20.96
CA GLN A 318 14.86 -23.18 21.74
C GLN A 318 14.62 -23.48 23.22
N GLU A 319 13.42 -23.23 23.74
CA GLU A 319 13.03 -23.65 25.09
C GLU A 319 12.55 -25.12 25.15
N ARG A 320 12.86 -25.94 24.14
CA ARG A 320 12.58 -27.40 24.12
C ARG A 320 13.81 -28.18 24.57
#